data_AF-A0A7C1EH98-F1
#
_entry.id   AF-A0A7C1EH98-F1
#
_cell.length_a   1.000
_cell.length_b   1.000
_cell.length_c   1.000
_cell.angle_alpha   90.00
_cell.angle_beta   90.00
_cell.angle_gamma   90.00
#
_symmetry.space_group_name_H-M   'P 1'
#
loop_
_entity.id
_entity.type
_entity.pdbx_description
1 polymer ?
#
loop_
_entity_poly.entity_id
_entity_poly.type
_entity_poly.pdbx_seq_one_letter_code
_entity_poly.pdbx_strand_id
1 'polypeptide(L)'
;MQKNNVQNRKPRLQVPIIPGNLLQLAGLVLGFLLVSSVLHPPQLNTLTMVIGYLMVYFNSHSISHYAVGRLAGIRFARYSLGGSAHASAYPPVMRQLFERLPFFSVHAQADSMKAAPSAARGLMFLAGVISTVVLSTFATLCAYNLQIRGAMFLAGFNIFWQIGTIITESRSGGDIAKAIQAFRS
;
A
#
# COMPACT_ATOMS: atom_id res chain seq x y z
N MET A 1 -12.08 10.49 -28.82
CA MET A 1 -11.42 9.46 -27.97
C MET A 1 -10.00 9.92 -27.64
N GLN A 2 -9.82 10.53 -26.46
CA GLN A 2 -8.53 11.06 -26.01
C GLN A 2 -7.70 9.90 -25.44
N LYS A 3 -6.62 9.51 -26.12
CA LYS A 3 -5.69 8.48 -25.63
C LYS A 3 -5.05 8.99 -24.33
N ASN A 4 -5.40 8.34 -23.22
CA ASN A 4 -4.91 8.64 -21.87
C ASN A 4 -3.38 8.59 -21.83
N ASN A 5 -2.77 9.76 -21.70
CA ASN A 5 -1.33 9.99 -21.59
C ASN A 5 -0.80 9.68 -20.18
N VAL A 6 -1.29 8.59 -19.56
CA VAL A 6 -0.92 8.16 -18.20
C VAL A 6 0.27 7.19 -18.23
N GLN A 7 0.63 6.66 -19.39
CA GLN A 7 1.65 5.60 -19.54
C GLN A 7 3.12 6.08 -19.61
N ASN A 8 3.41 7.37 -19.53
CA ASN A 8 4.76 7.88 -19.81
C ASN A 8 5.47 8.59 -18.64
N ARG A 9 5.20 8.18 -17.39
CA ARG A 9 6.02 8.61 -16.25
C ARG A 9 7.08 7.55 -15.94
N LYS A 10 8.34 7.84 -16.21
CA LYS A 10 9.46 6.97 -15.85
C LYS A 10 9.45 6.77 -14.32
N PRO A 11 9.51 5.52 -13.81
CA PRO A 11 9.67 5.28 -12.39
C PRO A 11 10.96 5.96 -11.91
N ARG A 12 10.90 6.67 -10.77
CA ARG A 12 12.06 7.41 -10.24
C ARG A 12 13.20 6.47 -9.88
N LEU A 13 12.86 5.25 -9.46
CA LEU A 13 13.80 4.17 -9.18
C LEU A 13 13.16 2.83 -9.49
N GLN A 14 13.93 1.90 -10.05
CA GLN A 14 13.55 0.50 -10.19
C GLN A 14 14.39 -0.34 -9.23
N VAL A 15 13.74 -1.25 -8.52
CA VAL A 15 14.39 -2.08 -7.50
C VAL A 15 14.12 -3.55 -7.83
N PRO A 16 15.14 -4.43 -7.85
CA PRO A 16 14.94 -5.86 -8.03
C PRO A 16 14.03 -6.47 -6.95
N ILE A 17 13.43 -7.62 -7.22
CA ILE A 17 12.43 -8.25 -6.34
C ILE A 17 12.97 -8.51 -4.94
N ILE A 18 14.15 -9.12 -4.82
CA ILE A 18 14.75 -9.49 -3.52
C ILE A 18 14.96 -8.25 -2.63
N PRO A 19 15.74 -7.22 -3.03
CA PRO A 19 15.93 -6.03 -2.20
C PRO A 19 14.62 -5.26 -1.97
N GLY A 20 13.69 -5.24 -2.93
CA GLY A 20 12.39 -4.58 -2.75
C GLY A 20 11.51 -5.28 -1.70
N ASN A 21 11.53 -6.62 -1.65
CA ASN A 21 10.86 -7.40 -0.61
C ASN A 21 11.52 -7.20 0.75
N LEU A 22 12.85 -7.28 0.82
CA LEU A 22 13.60 -7.07 2.06
C LEU A 22 13.31 -5.69 2.64
N LEU A 23 13.30 -4.65 1.79
CA LEU A 23 13.01 -3.29 2.21
C LEU A 23 11.59 -3.14 2.76
N GLN A 24 10.59 -3.70 2.06
CA GLN A 24 9.20 -3.62 2.54
C GLN A 24 8.96 -4.46 3.80
N LEU A 25 9.57 -5.64 3.89
CA LEU A 25 9.47 -6.47 5.08
C LEU A 25 10.15 -5.81 6.28
N ALA A 26 11.37 -5.28 6.10
CA ALA A 26 12.06 -4.51 7.14
C ALA A 26 11.23 -3.29 7.54
N GLY A 27 10.64 -2.58 6.57
CA GLY A 27 9.74 -1.46 6.82
C GLY A 27 8.52 -1.83 7.67
N LEU A 28 7.88 -2.97 7.38
CA LEU A 28 6.76 -3.48 8.17
C LEU A 28 7.18 -3.86 9.59
N VAL A 29 8.26 -4.63 9.74
CA VAL A 29 8.76 -5.08 11.04
C VAL A 29 9.15 -3.89 11.91
N LEU A 30 9.97 -2.98 11.37
CA LEU A 30 10.36 -1.75 12.08
C LEU A 30 9.14 -0.89 12.40
N GLY A 31 8.17 -0.79 11.50
CA GLY A 31 6.95 -0.04 11.73
C GLY A 31 6.16 -0.54 12.94
N PHE A 32 5.97 -1.86 13.05
CA PHE A 32 5.31 -2.47 14.21
C PHE A 32 6.13 -2.35 15.49
N LEU A 33 7.46 -2.50 15.42
CA LEU A 33 8.34 -2.29 16.58
C LEU A 33 8.25 -0.85 17.10
N LEU A 34 8.25 0.14 16.21
CA LEU A 34 8.13 1.55 16.59
C LEU A 34 6.77 1.86 17.23
N VAL A 35 5.67 1.40 16.63
CA VAL A 35 4.32 1.57 17.19
C VAL A 35 4.18 0.90 18.55
N SER A 36 4.89 -0.21 18.77
CA SER A 36 4.82 -0.98 20.00
C SER A 36 5.86 -0.56 21.05
N SER A 37 6.65 0.47 20.77
CA SER A 37 7.72 0.92 21.66
C SER A 37 7.18 1.85 22.75
N VAL A 38 7.74 1.71 23.96
CA VAL A 38 7.48 2.62 25.08
C VAL A 38 8.81 3.26 25.46
N LEU A 39 8.98 4.49 25.02
CA LEU A 39 10.18 5.31 25.12
C LEU A 39 10.00 6.44 26.14
N HIS A 40 11.12 6.86 26.71
CA HIS A 40 11.24 8.07 27.50
C HIS A 40 12.09 9.10 26.74
N PRO A 41 11.67 10.37 26.67
CA PRO A 41 10.45 10.95 27.25
C PRO A 41 9.17 10.61 26.44
N PRO A 42 7.95 10.71 27.02
CA PRO A 42 6.71 10.24 26.40
C PRO A 42 6.37 10.82 25.01
N GLN A 43 6.91 11.99 24.68
CA GLN A 43 6.75 12.64 23.37
C GLN A 43 7.34 11.78 22.24
N LEU A 44 8.38 10.98 22.54
CA LEU A 44 8.96 10.05 21.57
C LEU A 44 7.98 8.93 21.19
N ASN A 45 7.03 8.57 22.06
CA ASN A 45 6.00 7.58 21.75
C ASN A 45 5.05 8.07 20.67
N THR A 46 4.64 9.34 20.72
CA THR A 46 3.79 9.92 19.67
C THR A 46 4.55 9.97 18.34
N LEU A 47 5.84 10.35 18.35
CA LEU A 47 6.65 10.39 17.15
C LEU A 47 6.84 8.99 16.52
N THR A 48 7.25 8.01 17.32
CA THR A 48 7.45 6.63 16.87
C THR A 48 6.15 5.96 16.45
N MET A 49 5.02 6.25 17.11
CA MET A 49 3.69 5.85 16.66
C MET A 49 3.38 6.36 15.25
N VAL A 50 3.58 7.66 14.98
CA VAL A 50 3.29 8.24 13.66
C VAL A 50 4.23 7.66 12.60
N ILE A 51 5.53 7.62 12.87
CA ILE A 51 6.51 7.05 11.93
C ILE A 51 6.20 5.58 11.67
N GLY A 52 5.98 4.80 12.72
CA GLY A 52 5.72 3.38 12.60
C GLY A 52 4.41 3.08 11.87
N TYR A 53 3.34 3.83 12.13
CA TYR A 53 2.10 3.75 11.37
C TYR A 53 2.33 4.01 9.87
N LEU A 54 3.06 5.08 9.52
CA LEU A 54 3.37 5.38 8.12
C LEU A 54 4.21 4.27 7.48
N MET A 55 5.20 3.73 8.20
CA MET A 55 5.99 2.60 7.71
C MET A 55 5.12 1.37 7.43
N VAL A 56 4.20 1.02 8.33
CA VAL A 56 3.26 -0.09 8.09
C VAL A 56 2.37 0.21 6.89
N TYR A 57 1.83 1.42 6.80
CA TYR A 57 0.95 1.83 5.71
C TYR A 57 1.64 1.74 4.33
N PHE A 58 2.82 2.34 4.18
CA PHE A 58 3.51 2.41 2.88
C PHE A 58 4.14 1.08 2.44
N ASN A 59 4.46 0.18 3.36
CA ASN A 59 5.14 -1.09 3.04
C ASN A 59 4.19 -2.30 2.96
N SER A 60 2.96 -2.21 3.45
CA SER A 60 1.99 -3.33 3.44
C SER A 60 1.45 -3.64 2.03
N HIS A 61 1.19 -2.60 1.24
CA HIS A 61 0.42 -2.73 0.02
C HIS A 61 1.12 -3.57 -1.05
N SER A 62 2.32 -3.14 -1.44
CA SER A 62 3.04 -3.72 -2.58
C SER A 62 3.61 -5.11 -2.28
N ILE A 63 4.07 -5.34 -1.05
CA ILE A 63 4.54 -6.66 -0.62
C ILE A 63 3.39 -7.67 -0.58
N SER A 64 2.15 -7.24 -0.31
CA SER A 64 0.98 -8.13 -0.29
C SER A 64 0.54 -8.55 -1.69
N HIS A 65 0.57 -7.63 -2.66
CA HIS A 65 0.45 -7.98 -4.08
C HIS A 65 1.47 -9.04 -4.47
N TYR A 66 2.73 -8.84 -4.09
CA TYR A 66 3.80 -9.81 -4.35
C TYR A 66 3.51 -11.16 -3.67
N ALA A 67 3.26 -11.17 -2.36
CA ALA A 67 3.10 -12.39 -1.59
C ALA A 67 1.91 -13.23 -2.09
N VAL A 68 0.73 -12.62 -2.19
CA VAL A 68 -0.48 -13.32 -2.66
C VAL A 68 -0.34 -13.71 -4.13
N GLY A 69 0.20 -12.83 -4.97
CA GLY A 69 0.44 -13.16 -6.37
C GLY A 69 1.40 -14.34 -6.55
N ARG A 70 2.51 -14.38 -5.79
CA ARG A 70 3.48 -15.48 -5.84
C ARG A 70 2.86 -16.80 -5.40
N LEU A 71 2.09 -16.78 -4.31
CA LEU A 71 1.35 -17.96 -3.82
C LEU A 71 0.33 -18.44 -4.86
N ALA A 72 -0.27 -17.52 -5.61
CA ALA A 72 -1.20 -17.83 -6.70
C ALA A 72 -0.51 -18.11 -8.05
N GLY A 73 0.82 -18.27 -8.08
CA GLY A 73 1.59 -18.63 -9.28
C GLY A 73 1.98 -17.48 -10.21
N ILE A 74 1.66 -16.22 -9.88
CA ILE A 74 2.03 -15.04 -10.66
C ILE A 74 3.51 -14.71 -10.43
N ARG A 75 4.25 -14.45 -11.50
CA ARG A 75 5.66 -14.02 -11.45
C ARG A 75 5.76 -12.51 -11.52
N PHE A 76 6.76 -11.96 -10.82
CA PHE A 76 7.03 -10.52 -10.76
C PHE A 76 8.41 -10.20 -11.32
N ALA A 77 8.51 -9.06 -12.00
CA ALA A 77 9.74 -8.62 -12.65
C ALA A 77 10.57 -7.70 -11.75
N ARG A 78 9.93 -6.72 -11.11
CA ARG A 78 10.61 -5.67 -10.34
C ARG A 78 9.63 -4.89 -9.45
N TYR A 79 10.19 -4.14 -8.52
CA TYR A 79 9.53 -3.01 -7.89
C TYR A 79 9.89 -1.70 -8.61
N SER A 80 9.02 -0.71 -8.48
CA SER A 80 9.32 0.68 -8.77
C SER A 80 8.99 1.56 -7.58
N LEU A 81 9.75 2.63 -7.40
CA LEU A 81 9.44 3.73 -6.49
C LEU A 81 9.03 4.96 -7.30
N GLY A 82 7.85 5.50 -7.01
CA GLY A 82 7.32 6.67 -7.72
C GLY A 82 5.97 7.13 -7.16
N GLY A 83 5.39 8.15 -7.79
CA GLY A 83 4.03 8.58 -7.44
C GLY A 83 2.99 7.49 -7.72
N SER A 84 1.83 7.60 -7.09
CA SER A 84 0.71 6.67 -7.29
C SER A 84 0.29 6.65 -8.76
N ALA A 85 0.14 5.44 -9.32
CA ALA A 85 -0.29 5.22 -10.70
C ALA A 85 -1.73 5.70 -10.98
N HIS A 86 -2.54 5.92 -9.93
CA HIS A 86 -3.93 6.36 -10.04
C HIS A 86 -4.17 7.68 -9.30
N ALA A 87 -3.14 8.53 -9.19
CA ALA A 87 -3.26 9.83 -8.54
C ALA A 87 -4.39 10.71 -9.13
N SER A 88 -4.80 10.47 -10.38
CA SER A 88 -5.96 11.11 -11.01
C SER A 88 -7.30 10.82 -10.33
N ALA A 89 -7.39 9.78 -9.51
CA ALA A 89 -8.60 9.45 -8.76
C ALA A 89 -8.80 10.35 -7.52
N TYR A 90 -7.77 11.10 -7.12
CA TYR A 90 -7.78 12.01 -5.97
C TYR A 90 -8.17 13.46 -6.36
N PRO A 91 -8.74 14.24 -5.43
CA PRO A 91 -8.95 15.68 -5.61
C PRO A 91 -7.63 16.43 -5.92
N PRO A 92 -7.67 17.61 -6.56
CA PRO A 92 -6.47 18.27 -7.12
C PRO A 92 -5.29 18.43 -6.15
N VAL A 93 -5.54 18.84 -4.91
CA VAL A 93 -4.50 19.03 -3.89
C VAL A 93 -3.86 17.70 -3.50
N MET A 94 -4.68 16.67 -3.23
CA MET A 94 -4.17 15.34 -2.92
C MET A 94 -3.44 14.72 -4.12
N ARG A 95 -3.98 14.87 -5.34
CA ARG A 95 -3.34 14.39 -6.55
C ARG A 95 -1.89 14.88 -6.67
N GLN A 96 -1.62 16.17 -6.45
CA GLN A 96 -0.25 16.69 -6.52
C GLN A 96 0.68 16.04 -5.50
N LEU A 97 0.19 15.75 -4.29
CA LEU A 97 0.94 15.05 -3.25
C LEU A 97 1.21 13.59 -3.65
N PHE A 98 0.17 12.85 -4.02
CA PHE A 98 0.25 11.43 -4.40
C PHE A 98 1.07 11.20 -5.67
N GLU A 99 1.16 12.18 -6.57
CA GLU A 99 2.06 12.14 -7.72
C GLU A 99 3.54 12.25 -7.35
N ARG A 100 3.87 12.77 -6.16
CA ARG A 100 5.24 13.05 -5.73
C ARG A 100 5.74 12.14 -4.61
N LEU A 101 4.85 11.60 -3.80
CA LEU A 101 5.20 10.69 -2.72
C LEU A 101 5.82 9.39 -3.26
N PRO A 102 6.81 8.81 -2.55
CA PRO A 102 7.51 7.62 -2.98
C PRO A 102 6.70 6.36 -2.63
N PHE A 103 5.73 6.00 -3.48
CA PHE A 103 5.02 4.73 -3.36
C PHE A 103 5.78 3.60 -4.05
N PHE A 104 5.86 2.46 -3.37
CA PHE A 104 6.27 1.22 -4.01
C PHE A 104 5.13 0.69 -4.87
N SER A 105 5.47 0.21 -6.05
CA SER A 105 4.58 -0.60 -6.90
C SER A 105 5.34 -1.82 -7.38
N VAL A 106 4.77 -3.01 -7.16
CA VAL A 106 5.31 -4.26 -7.71
C VAL A 106 4.76 -4.49 -9.12
N HIS A 107 5.63 -4.91 -10.05
CA HIS A 107 5.26 -5.14 -11.44
C HIS A 107 5.30 -6.63 -11.76
N ALA A 108 4.13 -7.19 -12.06
CA ALA A 108 4.02 -8.57 -12.55
C ALA A 108 4.62 -8.71 -13.96
N GLN A 109 5.12 -9.89 -14.30
CA GLN A 109 5.50 -10.22 -15.67
C GLN A 109 4.24 -10.32 -16.54
N ALA A 110 4.21 -9.63 -17.68
CA ALA A 110 3.02 -9.54 -18.53
C ALA A 110 2.48 -10.92 -18.94
N ASP A 111 3.36 -11.83 -19.38
CA ASP A 111 2.94 -13.16 -19.83
C ASP A 111 2.43 -14.00 -18.66
N SER A 112 3.07 -13.89 -17.50
CA SER A 112 2.62 -14.58 -16.28
C SER A 112 1.26 -14.06 -15.81
N MET A 113 1.03 -12.75 -15.91
CA MET A 113 -0.25 -12.14 -15.55
C MET A 113 -1.36 -12.57 -16.52
N LYS A 114 -1.08 -12.61 -17.83
CA LYS A 114 -2.05 -13.03 -18.85
C LYS A 114 -2.45 -14.50 -18.71
N ALA A 115 -1.50 -15.38 -18.36
CA ALA A 115 -1.74 -16.80 -18.18
C ALA A 115 -2.40 -17.15 -16.84
N ALA A 116 -2.41 -16.23 -15.86
CA ALA A 116 -2.93 -16.50 -14.53
C ALA A 116 -4.47 -16.61 -14.52
N PRO A 117 -5.05 -17.54 -13.75
CA PRO A 117 -6.49 -17.62 -13.56
C PRO A 117 -7.09 -16.31 -13.08
N SER A 118 -8.33 -16.04 -13.46
CA SER A 118 -9.11 -14.87 -13.04
C SER A 118 -9.16 -14.69 -11.52
N ALA A 119 -9.34 -15.80 -10.78
CA ALA A 119 -9.31 -15.79 -9.32
C ALA A 119 -7.94 -15.36 -8.77
N ALA A 120 -6.84 -15.85 -9.33
CA ALA A 120 -5.48 -15.50 -8.91
C ALA A 120 -5.20 -14.00 -9.10
N ARG A 121 -5.58 -13.45 -10.25
CA ARG A 121 -5.45 -12.03 -10.56
C ARG A 121 -6.29 -11.17 -9.61
N GLY A 122 -7.55 -11.57 -9.39
CA GLY A 122 -8.48 -10.86 -8.51
C GLY A 122 -8.01 -10.82 -7.06
N LEU A 123 -7.58 -11.97 -6.52
CA LEU A 123 -7.03 -12.07 -5.17
C LEU A 123 -5.76 -11.25 -5.01
N MET A 124 -4.84 -11.31 -5.98
CA MET A 124 -3.62 -10.51 -5.97
C MET A 124 -3.96 -9.01 -5.88
N PHE A 125 -4.83 -8.51 -6.77
CA PHE A 125 -5.21 -7.09 -6.75
C PHE A 125 -5.87 -6.68 -5.42
N LEU A 126 -6.76 -7.52 -4.88
CA LEU A 126 -7.45 -7.21 -3.63
C LEU A 126 -6.50 -7.22 -2.41
N ALA A 127 -5.46 -8.06 -2.45
CA ALA A 127 -4.53 -8.24 -1.33
C ALA A 127 -3.83 -6.94 -0.92
N GLY A 128 -3.44 -6.10 -1.89
CA GLY A 128 -2.82 -4.81 -1.59
C GLY A 128 -3.69 -3.95 -0.69
N VAL A 129 -4.95 -3.73 -1.09
CA VAL A 129 -5.89 -2.86 -0.34
C VAL A 129 -6.27 -3.47 1.00
N ILE A 130 -6.59 -4.77 1.04
CA ILE A 130 -6.93 -5.46 2.30
C ILE A 130 -5.77 -5.37 3.29
N SER A 131 -4.54 -5.64 2.86
CA SER A 131 -3.39 -5.60 3.75
C SER A 131 -3.14 -4.20 4.32
N THR A 132 -3.28 -3.15 3.50
CA THR A 132 -3.14 -1.77 3.96
C THR A 132 -4.18 -1.43 5.00
N VAL A 133 -5.45 -1.76 4.77
CA VAL A 133 -6.54 -1.50 5.73
C VAL A 133 -6.30 -2.27 7.03
N VAL A 134 -6.05 -3.57 6.96
CA VAL A 134 -5.93 -4.44 8.13
C VAL A 134 -4.69 -4.10 8.95
N LEU A 135 -3.51 -4.03 8.33
CA LEU A 135 -2.25 -3.85 9.06
C LEU A 135 -2.11 -2.45 9.65
N SER A 136 -2.54 -1.40 8.94
CA SER A 136 -2.51 -0.05 9.51
C SER A 136 -3.53 0.13 10.63
N THR A 137 -4.72 -0.48 10.51
CA THR A 137 -5.71 -0.51 11.60
C THR A 137 -5.15 -1.25 12.81
N PHE A 138 -4.53 -2.41 12.60
CA PHE A 138 -3.88 -3.14 13.68
C PHE A 138 -2.77 -2.32 14.36
N ALA A 139 -1.95 -1.60 13.60
CA ALA A 139 -0.97 -0.67 14.15
C ALA A 139 -1.63 0.43 15.03
N THR A 140 -2.74 1.02 14.57
CA THR A 140 -3.46 2.01 15.40
C THR A 140 -4.05 1.41 16.68
N LEU A 141 -4.52 0.15 16.63
CA LEU A 141 -5.00 -0.57 17.81
C LEU A 141 -3.87 -0.86 18.81
N CYS A 142 -2.69 -1.25 18.33
CA CYS A 142 -1.51 -1.41 19.19
C CYS A 142 -1.17 -0.11 19.92
N ALA A 143 -1.10 1.02 19.21
CA ALA A 143 -0.84 2.32 19.82
C ALA A 143 -1.91 2.74 20.84
N TYR A 144 -3.18 2.45 20.53
CA TYR A 144 -4.30 2.71 21.43
C TYR A 144 -4.23 1.88 22.71
N ASN A 145 -3.93 0.59 22.59
CA ASN A 145 -3.77 -0.33 23.73
C ASN A 145 -2.59 0.06 24.63
N LEU A 146 -1.54 0.64 24.07
CA LEU A 146 -0.40 1.19 24.81
C LEU A 146 -0.67 2.59 25.38
N GLN A 147 -1.89 3.12 25.23
CA GLN A 147 -2.31 4.42 25.73
C GLN A 147 -1.39 5.57 25.27
N ILE A 148 -0.82 5.45 24.07
CA ILE A 148 0.05 6.49 23.51
C ILE A 148 -0.78 7.76 23.30
N ARG A 149 -0.26 8.90 23.76
CA ARG A 149 -0.91 10.19 23.58
C ARG A 149 -1.18 10.45 22.09
N GLY A 150 -2.43 10.69 21.75
CA GLY A 150 -2.89 10.93 20.37
C GLY A 150 -3.31 9.67 19.61
N ALA A 151 -3.19 8.47 20.17
CA ALA A 151 -3.59 7.23 19.50
C ALA A 151 -5.07 7.21 19.11
N MET A 152 -5.96 7.78 19.92
CA MET A 152 -7.38 7.91 19.58
C MET A 152 -7.61 8.80 18.35
N PHE A 153 -6.86 9.90 18.23
CA PHE A 153 -6.90 10.76 17.04
C PHE A 153 -6.39 10.01 15.81
N LEU A 154 -5.27 9.28 15.95
CA LEU A 154 -4.72 8.46 14.87
C LEU A 154 -5.71 7.37 14.44
N ALA A 155 -6.42 6.73 15.37
CA ALA A 155 -7.44 5.72 15.07
C ALA A 155 -8.61 6.33 14.29
N GLY A 156 -9.14 7.48 14.73
CA GLY A 156 -10.19 8.20 14.01
C GLY A 156 -9.75 8.64 12.61
N PHE A 157 -8.54 9.19 12.49
CA PHE A 157 -7.93 9.51 11.20
C PHE A 157 -7.79 8.27 10.31
N ASN A 158 -7.29 7.16 10.84
CA ASN A 158 -7.11 5.92 10.08
C ASN A 158 -8.44 5.41 9.53
N ILE A 159 -9.51 5.38 10.33
CA ILE A 159 -10.84 4.96 9.84
C ILE A 159 -11.30 5.84 8.67
N PHE A 160 -11.26 7.16 8.84
CA PHE A 160 -11.63 8.10 7.77
C PHE A 160 -10.75 7.89 6.52
N TRP A 161 -9.45 7.72 6.71
CA TRP A 161 -8.48 7.49 5.65
C TRP A 161 -8.76 6.19 4.89
N GLN A 162 -9.03 5.08 5.58
CA GLN A 162 -9.33 3.80 4.95
C GLN A 162 -10.62 3.82 4.13
N ILE A 163 -11.66 4.52 4.59
CA ILE A 163 -12.88 4.73 3.79
C ILE A 163 -12.52 5.45 2.48
N GLY A 164 -11.72 6.52 2.56
CA GLY A 164 -11.24 7.26 1.39
C GLY A 164 -10.41 6.38 0.44
N THR A 165 -9.51 5.55 0.98
CA THR A 165 -8.72 4.59 0.21
C THR A 165 -9.62 3.58 -0.50
N ILE A 166 -10.58 2.96 0.18
CA ILE A 166 -11.50 1.99 -0.42
C ILE A 166 -12.33 2.62 -1.55
N ILE A 167 -12.88 3.82 -1.33
CA ILE A 167 -13.63 4.55 -2.36
C ILE A 167 -12.74 4.82 -3.57
N THR A 168 -11.50 5.27 -3.34
CA THR A 168 -10.57 5.62 -4.41
C THR A 168 -10.12 4.39 -5.19
N GLU A 169 -9.79 3.29 -4.50
CA GLU A 169 -9.38 2.02 -5.12
C GLU A 169 -10.52 1.30 -5.85
N SER A 170 -11.77 1.67 -5.56
CA SER A 170 -12.96 1.19 -6.28
C SER A 170 -13.21 1.94 -7.60
N ARG A 171 -12.50 3.05 -7.86
CA ARG A 171 -12.62 3.81 -9.12
C ARG A 171 -11.76 3.19 -10.23
N SER A 172 -12.01 3.62 -11.47
CA SER A 172 -11.27 3.15 -12.65
C SER A 172 -9.75 3.27 -12.47
N GLY A 173 -9.05 2.15 -12.59
CA GLY A 173 -7.61 2.02 -12.37
C GLY A 173 -7.23 1.55 -10.97
N GLY A 174 -8.08 1.70 -9.96
CA GLY A 174 -7.81 1.20 -8.61
C GLY A 174 -7.81 -0.32 -8.53
N ASP A 175 -7.19 -0.86 -7.49
CA ASP A 175 -6.96 -2.30 -7.37
C ASP A 175 -8.24 -3.06 -7.01
N ILE A 176 -9.20 -2.45 -6.29
CA ILE A 176 -10.53 -3.06 -6.10
C ILE A 176 -11.25 -3.16 -7.46
N ALA A 177 -11.21 -2.09 -8.27
CA ALA A 177 -11.83 -2.11 -9.60
C ALA A 177 -11.21 -3.19 -10.51
N LYS A 178 -9.87 -3.32 -10.49
CA LYS A 178 -9.17 -4.40 -11.21
C LYS A 178 -9.53 -5.78 -10.69
N ALA A 179 -9.66 -5.96 -9.38
CA ALA A 179 -10.06 -7.22 -8.77
C ALA A 179 -11.45 -7.64 -9.22
N ILE A 180 -12.43 -6.72 -9.16
CA ILE A 180 -13.81 -6.97 -9.63
C ILE A 180 -13.81 -7.33 -11.12
N GLN A 181 -13.04 -6.61 -11.94
CA GLN A 181 -12.95 -6.91 -13.37
C GLN A 181 -12.35 -8.30 -13.60
N ALA A 182 -11.29 -8.66 -12.88
CA ALA A 182 -10.64 -9.96 -13.00
C ALA A 182 -11.60 -11.10 -12.62
N PHE A 183 -12.38 -10.98 -11.55
CA PHE A 183 -13.35 -12.00 -11.15
C PHE A 183 -14.51 -12.19 -12.13
N ARG A 184 -14.77 -11.22 -13.01
CA ARG A 184 -15.84 -11.27 -14.02
C ARG A 184 -15.37 -11.79 -15.39
N SER A 185 -14.06 -11.85 -15.63
CA SER A 185 -13.45 -12.37 -16.87
C SER A 185 -13.18 -13.86 -16.77
#